data_AF-A0A314KWQ2-F1
#
_entry.id   AF-A0A314KWQ2-F1
#
_cell.length_a   1.000
_cell.length_b   1.000
_cell.length_c   1.000
_cell.angle_alpha   90.00
_cell.angle_beta   90.00
_cell.angle_gamma   90.00
#
_symmetry.space_group_name_H-M   'P 1'
#
loop_
_entity.id
_entity.type
_entity.pdbx_description
1 polymer ?
#
loop_
_entity_poly.entity_id
_entity_poly.type
_entity_poly.pdbx_seq_one_letter_code
_entity_poly.pdbx_strand_id
1 'polypeptide(L)'
;VYSRRRETNDTCPAPVPASSDSSLPDPPDNLDLPIALRKGTRTCKSTYSVANFVSYDHLSSTSRSMIASLDSISVPKTVKEALNHPGWSDAMLEEIHALEDNHTWDLVDLPTGKKPVGCKWVFTVKVNPDGSVARLKAR
;
A
#
# COMPACT_ATOMS: atom_id res chain seq x y z
N VAL A 1 17.26 -6.74 -0.33
CA VAL A 1 16.03 -6.49 -1.13
C VAL A 1 15.24 -7.78 -1.18
N TYR A 2 13.92 -7.73 -0.99
CA TYR A 2 13.08 -8.91 -1.16
C TYR A 2 12.98 -9.26 -2.65
N SER A 3 13.31 -10.50 -2.99
CA SER A 3 13.12 -11.06 -4.33
C SER A 3 12.07 -12.15 -4.25
N ARG A 4 11.15 -12.22 -5.23
CA ARG A 4 10.21 -13.33 -5.31
C ARG A 4 11.00 -14.62 -5.54
N ARG A 5 10.77 -15.63 -4.71
CA ARG A 5 11.38 -16.95 -4.89
C ARG A 5 10.85 -17.54 -6.20
N ARG A 6 11.75 -17.95 -7.10
CA ARG A 6 11.33 -18.63 -8.33
C ARG A 6 10.96 -20.06 -7.95
N GLU A 7 9.72 -20.46 -8.22
CA GLU A 7 9.42 -21.89 -8.29
C GLU A 7 10.22 -22.44 -9.47
N THR A 8 11.18 -23.30 -9.20
CA THR A 8 12.00 -23.95 -10.22
C THR A 8 11.19 -25.06 -10.87
N ASN A 9 10.19 -24.70 -11.66
CA ASN A 9 9.52 -25.57 -12.61
C ASN A 9 8.86 -24.67 -13.66
N ASP A 10 9.65 -24.18 -14.60
CA ASP A 10 9.24 -24.00 -15.99
C ASP A 10 10.45 -23.55 -16.80
N THR A 11 11.04 -24.51 -17.52
CA THR A 11 11.94 -24.26 -18.63
C THR A 11 11.13 -23.53 -19.71
N CYS A 12 11.16 -22.21 -19.74
CA CYS A 12 10.63 -21.45 -20.86
C CYS A 12 11.40 -21.84 -22.13
N PRO A 13 10.74 -22.34 -23.20
CA PRO A 13 11.38 -22.47 -24.50
C PRO A 13 11.78 -21.08 -25.01
N ALA A 14 12.96 -20.98 -25.60
CA ALA A 14 13.45 -19.74 -26.18
C ALA A 14 12.45 -19.16 -27.20
N PRO A 15 12.23 -17.83 -27.23
CA PRO A 15 11.41 -17.22 -28.25
C PRO A 15 12.10 -17.34 -29.61
N VAL A 16 11.34 -17.80 -30.59
CA VAL A 16 11.70 -17.84 -32.02
C VAL A 16 12.09 -16.45 -32.51
N PRO A 17 13.11 -16.31 -33.40
CA PRO A 17 13.51 -15.01 -33.92
C PRO A 17 12.39 -14.43 -34.80
N ALA A 18 11.83 -13.30 -34.37
CA ALA A 18 10.87 -12.54 -35.15
C ALA A 18 11.59 -11.84 -36.32
N SER A 19 11.14 -12.20 -37.51
CA SER A 19 11.47 -11.61 -38.80
C SER A 19 11.21 -10.11 -38.85
N SER A 20 12.16 -9.40 -39.46
CA SER A 20 12.11 -7.97 -39.81
C SER A 20 10.92 -7.65 -40.72
N ASP A 21 10.14 -6.62 -40.40
CA ASP A 21 9.78 -5.55 -41.37
C ASP A 21 9.08 -4.36 -40.69
N SER A 22 9.26 -3.19 -41.31
CA SER A 22 8.42 -1.98 -41.27
C SER A 22 8.60 -0.99 -40.10
N SER A 23 9.50 -0.04 -40.33
CA SER A 23 9.65 1.23 -39.61
C SER A 23 8.37 2.07 -39.62
N LEU A 24 7.73 2.21 -38.45
CA LEU A 24 6.67 3.17 -38.18
C LEU A 24 7.28 4.52 -37.77
N PRO A 25 6.63 5.66 -38.10
CA PRO A 25 7.11 6.98 -37.70
C PRO A 25 7.12 7.12 -36.18
N ASP A 26 8.20 7.71 -35.65
CA ASP A 26 8.46 7.83 -34.22
C ASP A 26 7.25 8.44 -33.49
N PRO A 27 6.73 7.78 -32.44
CA PRO A 27 5.70 8.36 -31.61
C PRO A 27 6.28 9.57 -30.87
N PRO A 28 5.46 10.56 -30.50
CA PRO A 28 5.93 11.70 -29.72
C PRO A 28 6.60 11.18 -28.43
N ASP A 29 7.82 11.67 -28.21
CA ASP A 29 8.90 11.36 -27.24
C ASP A 29 8.49 11.42 -25.73
N ASN A 30 7.19 11.27 -25.46
CA ASN A 30 6.54 11.50 -24.19
C ASN A 30 5.71 10.29 -23.75
N LEU A 31 5.66 9.20 -24.53
CA LEU A 31 5.01 7.94 -24.12
C LEU A 31 5.92 7.09 -23.21
N ASP A 32 7.24 7.27 -23.28
CA ASP A 32 8.20 6.53 -22.45
C ASP A 32 8.35 7.10 -21.02
N LEU A 33 7.75 8.28 -20.76
CA LEU A 33 7.71 8.84 -19.42
C LEU A 33 6.64 8.14 -18.57
N PRO A 34 6.91 7.88 -17.29
CA PRO A 34 5.90 7.33 -16.38
C PRO A 34 4.68 8.25 -16.33
N ILE A 35 3.49 7.65 -16.26
CA ILE A 35 2.18 8.33 -16.33
C ILE A 35 2.10 9.53 -15.37
N ALA A 36 2.71 9.42 -14.19
CA ALA A 36 2.78 10.47 -13.19
C ALA A 36 3.51 11.74 -13.69
N LEU A 37 4.60 11.60 -14.45
CA LEU A 37 5.34 12.71 -15.04
C LEU A 37 4.62 13.26 -16.27
N ARG A 38 4.06 12.37 -17.10
CA ARG A 38 3.32 12.76 -18.30
C ARG A 38 2.06 13.58 -17.99
N LYS A 39 1.31 13.22 -16.95
CA LYS A 39 0.03 13.87 -16.60
C LYS A 39 0.16 14.98 -15.55
N GLY A 40 1.26 15.01 -14.79
CA GLY A 40 1.47 15.95 -13.70
C GLY A 40 0.46 15.79 -12.55
N THR A 41 0.68 16.54 -11.47
CA THR A 41 -0.24 16.57 -10.33
C THR A 41 -1.48 17.38 -10.70
N ARG A 42 -2.65 16.74 -10.68
CA ARG A 42 -3.93 17.43 -10.90
C ARG A 42 -4.39 18.07 -9.60
N THR A 43 -4.47 19.40 -9.57
CA THR A 43 -5.07 20.14 -8.45
C THR A 43 -6.59 20.09 -8.58
N CYS A 44 -7.26 19.25 -7.79
CA CYS A 44 -8.72 19.28 -7.68
C CYS A 44 -9.13 20.29 -6.60
N LYS A 45 -9.52 21.50 -7.01
CA LYS A 45 -10.25 22.42 -6.12
C LYS A 45 -11.72 21.99 -6.13
N SER A 46 -12.11 21.16 -5.17
CA SER A 46 -13.52 20.83 -4.99
C SER A 46 -14.26 22.07 -4.49
N THR A 47 -15.16 22.61 -5.31
CA THR A 47 -16.04 23.73 -4.93
C THR A 47 -17.03 23.33 -3.82
N TYR A 48 -17.29 22.03 -3.66
CA TYR A 48 -18.19 21.47 -2.66
C TYR A 48 -17.44 20.42 -1.84
N SER A 49 -16.74 20.85 -0.80
CA SER A 49 -16.16 19.92 0.16
C SER A 49 -17.29 19.22 0.93
N VAL A 50 -17.28 17.89 0.95
CA VAL A 50 -18.20 17.09 1.77
C VAL A 50 -18.14 17.51 3.23
N ALA A 51 -16.97 17.96 3.73
CA ALA A 51 -16.82 18.42 5.11
C ALA A 51 -17.75 19.58 5.48
N ASN A 52 -18.20 20.39 4.51
CA ASN A 52 -19.15 21.49 4.76
C ASN A 52 -20.58 20.99 5.00
N PHE A 53 -20.88 19.73 4.71
CA PHE A 53 -22.22 19.14 4.75
C PHE A 53 -22.32 17.93 5.69
N VAL A 54 -21.23 17.54 6.36
CA VAL A 54 -21.24 16.48 7.38
C VAL A 54 -21.54 17.11 8.74
N SER A 55 -22.69 16.77 9.34
CA SER A 55 -23.04 17.11 10.73
C SER A 55 -23.46 15.85 11.49
N TYR A 56 -23.09 15.79 12.77
CA TYR A 56 -23.48 14.73 13.71
C TYR A 56 -24.65 15.14 14.62
N ASP A 57 -25.27 16.31 14.39
CA ASP A 57 -26.29 16.90 15.27
C ASP A 57 -27.59 16.08 15.30
N HIS A 58 -27.94 15.46 14.17
CA HIS A 58 -29.14 14.65 14.02
C HIS A 58 -28.93 13.17 14.38
N LEU A 59 -27.73 12.78 14.81
CA LEU A 59 -27.47 11.41 15.24
C LEU A 59 -28.03 11.16 16.64
N SER A 60 -28.35 9.90 16.94
CA SER A 60 -28.70 9.49 18.30
C SER A 60 -27.52 9.71 19.25
N SER A 61 -27.80 9.84 20.55
CA SER A 61 -26.73 9.94 21.55
C SER A 61 -25.80 8.72 21.51
N THR A 62 -26.35 7.52 21.30
CA THR A 62 -25.58 6.28 21.18
C THR A 62 -24.65 6.33 19.96
N SER A 63 -25.16 6.72 18.79
CA SER A 63 -24.36 6.83 17.57
C SER A 63 -23.23 7.86 17.72
N ARG A 64 -23.50 9.01 18.34
CA ARG A 64 -22.44 10.01 18.62
C ARG A 64 -21.36 9.45 19.54
N SER A 65 -21.74 8.75 20.61
CA SER A 65 -20.77 8.15 21.53
C SER A 65 -19.89 7.10 20.84
N MET A 66 -20.46 6.32 19.93
CA MET A 66 -19.74 5.34 19.14
C MET A 66 -18.73 6.01 18.21
N ILE A 67 -19.14 7.03 17.46
CA ILE A 67 -18.26 7.76 16.53
C ILE A 67 -17.11 8.42 17.30
N ALA A 68 -17.39 9.10 18.40
CA ALA A 68 -16.36 9.71 19.24
C ALA A 68 -15.35 8.68 19.78
N SER A 69 -15.82 7.48 20.14
CA SER A 69 -14.95 6.39 20.58
C SER A 69 -14.04 5.91 19.45
N LEU A 70 -14.55 5.79 18.22
CA LEU A 70 -13.75 5.41 17.05
C LEU A 70 -12.70 6.47 16.69
N ASP A 71 -13.09 7.76 16.70
CA ASP A 71 -12.19 8.88 16.39
C ASP A 71 -11.08 9.06 17.43
N SER A 72 -11.29 8.60 18.66
CA SER A 72 -10.28 8.64 19.72
C SER A 72 -9.10 7.67 19.47
N ILE A 73 -9.28 6.67 18.61
CA ILE A 73 -8.24 5.66 18.34
C ILE A 73 -7.20 6.25 17.38
N SER A 74 -5.98 6.45 17.87
CA SER A 74 -4.89 6.99 17.06
C SER A 74 -4.24 5.91 16.19
N VAL A 75 -4.30 6.11 14.88
CA VAL A 75 -3.54 5.30 13.91
C VAL A 75 -2.17 5.94 13.70
N PRO A 76 -1.07 5.19 13.88
CA PRO A 76 0.27 5.74 13.71
C PRO A 76 0.49 6.16 12.25
N LYS A 77 1.08 7.33 12.07
CA LYS A 77 1.42 7.86 10.74
C LYS A 77 2.84 7.50 10.34
N THR A 78 3.67 7.17 11.33
CA THR A 78 5.08 6.82 11.14
C THR A 78 5.40 5.47 11.77
N VAL A 79 6.41 4.80 11.21
CA VAL A 79 6.90 3.53 11.77
C VAL A 79 7.43 3.72 13.20
N LYS A 80 8.04 4.88 13.49
CA LYS A 80 8.54 5.18 14.84
C LYS A 80 7.41 5.24 15.87
N GLU A 81 6.28 5.87 15.53
CA GLU A 81 5.09 5.88 16.40
C GLU A 81 4.54 4.47 16.62
N ALA A 82 4.46 3.67 15.55
CA ALA A 82 4.00 2.28 15.63
C ALA A 82 4.91 1.43 16.54
N LEU A 83 6.24 1.53 16.38
CA LEU A 83 7.20 0.78 17.19
C LEU A 83 7.20 1.18 18.67
N ASN A 84 6.77 2.38 19.01
CA ASN A 84 6.64 2.83 20.40
C ASN A 84 5.38 2.27 21.09
N HIS A 85 4.47 1.63 20.36
CA HIS A 85 3.25 1.05 20.89
C HIS A 85 3.28 -0.48 20.75
N PRO A 86 3.22 -1.25 21.86
CA PRO A 86 3.45 -2.70 21.83
C PRO A 86 2.48 -3.42 20.88
N GLY A 87 1.19 -3.06 20.91
CA GLY A 87 0.22 -3.71 20.00
C GLY A 87 0.45 -3.43 18.51
N TRP A 88 1.14 -2.34 18.15
CA TRP A 88 1.48 -2.05 16.75
C TRP A 88 2.79 -2.74 16.35
N SER A 89 3.79 -2.79 17.25
CA SER A 89 5.00 -3.58 17.02
C SER A 89 4.69 -5.07 16.85
N ASP A 90 3.78 -5.61 17.66
CA ASP A 90 3.36 -7.01 17.57
C ASP A 90 2.67 -7.29 16.25
N ALA A 91 1.78 -6.39 15.79
CA ALA A 91 1.12 -6.52 14.49
C ALA A 91 2.11 -6.45 13.31
N MET A 92 3.19 -5.66 13.43
CA MET A 92 4.26 -5.63 12.43
C MET A 92 5.05 -6.94 12.42
N LEU A 93 5.38 -7.49 13.58
CA LEU A 93 6.05 -8.77 13.69
C LEU A 93 5.18 -9.90 13.13
N GLU A 94 3.89 -9.94 13.45
CA GLU A 94 2.94 -10.93 12.91
C GLU A 94 2.96 -10.95 11.38
N GLU A 95 2.97 -9.77 10.73
CA GLU A 95 3.04 -9.70 9.26
C GLU A 95 4.40 -10.17 8.71
N ILE A 96 5.52 -9.83 9.36
CA ILE A 96 6.84 -10.33 8.95
C ILE A 96 6.90 -11.85 9.04
N HIS A 97 6.46 -12.43 10.16
CA HIS A 97 6.37 -13.88 10.34
C HIS A 97 5.46 -14.53 9.30
N ALA A 98 4.30 -13.93 9.01
CA ALA A 98 3.41 -14.43 7.97
C ALA A 98 4.06 -14.41 6.57
N LEU A 99 4.89 -13.41 6.26
CA LEU A 99 5.64 -13.36 5.00
C LEU A 99 6.72 -14.44 4.92
N GLU A 100 7.39 -14.73 6.03
CA GLU A 100 8.38 -15.81 6.14
C GLU A 100 7.70 -17.18 5.96
N ASP A 101 6.59 -17.42 6.65
CA ASP A 101 5.80 -18.66 6.58
C ASP A 101 5.24 -18.93 5.18
N ASN A 102 4.97 -17.88 4.40
CA ASN A 102 4.52 -18.04 3.02
C ASN A 102 5.64 -18.50 2.08
N HIS A 103 6.92 -18.41 2.46
CA HIS A 103 8.07 -18.85 1.65
C HIS A 103 8.11 -18.25 0.23
N THR A 104 7.49 -17.08 0.03
CA THR A 104 7.33 -16.45 -1.29
C THR A 104 8.45 -15.47 -1.66
N TRP A 105 9.29 -15.11 -0.69
CA TRP A 105 10.36 -14.11 -0.85
C TRP A 105 11.66 -14.57 -0.21
N ASP A 106 12.77 -14.15 -0.81
CA ASP A 106 14.11 -14.29 -0.25
C ASP A 106 14.75 -12.91 -0.08
N LEU A 107 15.51 -12.74 1.01
CA LEU A 107 16.32 -11.55 1.22
C LEU A 107 17.63 -11.70 0.42
N VAL A 108 17.79 -10.89 -0.62
CA VAL A 108 18.96 -10.92 -1.52
C VAL A 108 19.62 -9.55 -1.57
N ASP A 109 20.92 -9.50 -1.82
CA ASP A 109 21.62 -8.23 -2.08
C ASP A 109 21.01 -7.51 -3.29
N LEU A 110 21.07 -6.18 -3.28
CA LEU A 110 20.61 -5.38 -4.41
C LEU A 110 21.51 -5.66 -5.62
N PRO A 111 20.99 -6.22 -6.73
CA PRO A 111 21.81 -6.46 -7.92
C PRO A 111 22.37 -5.17 -8.50
N THR A 112 23.61 -5.23 -8.97
CA THR A 112 24.34 -4.10 -9.54
C THR A 112 23.55 -3.45 -10.68
N GLY A 113 23.44 -2.12 -10.63
CA GLY A 113 22.72 -1.33 -11.65
C GLY A 113 21.20 -1.36 -11.54
N LYS A 114 20.62 -1.97 -10.50
CA LYS A 114 19.18 -1.94 -10.25
C LYS A 114 18.82 -0.98 -9.11
N LYS A 115 17.59 -0.47 -9.15
CA LYS A 115 17.01 0.35 -8.07
C LYS A 115 15.99 -0.49 -7.30
N PRO A 116 16.07 -0.55 -5.95
CA PRO A 116 15.08 -1.26 -5.17
C PRO A 116 13.72 -0.57 -5.27
N VAL A 117 12.65 -1.35 -5.22
CA VAL A 117 11.29 -0.83 -5.09
C VAL A 117 11.05 -0.48 -3.63
N GLY A 118 10.58 0.74 -3.36
CA GLY A 118 10.20 1.14 -2.01
C GLY A 118 8.95 0.41 -1.54
N CYS A 119 8.87 0.13 -0.25
CA CYS A 119 7.66 -0.34 0.43
C CYS A 119 7.28 0.65 1.54
N LYS A 120 6.02 0.60 1.96
CA LYS A 120 5.50 1.43 3.05
C LYS A 120 4.51 0.62 3.87
N TRP A 121 4.63 0.75 5.19
CA TRP A 121 3.68 0.18 6.13
C TRP A 121 2.31 0.87 6.07
N VAL A 122 1.26 0.06 6.11
CA VAL A 122 -0.15 0.47 6.19
C VAL A 122 -0.73 -0.09 7.48
N PHE A 123 -1.14 0.82 8.36
CA PHE A 123 -1.74 0.49 9.66
C PHE A 123 -3.25 0.57 9.59
N THR A 124 -3.94 -0.38 10.21
CA THR A 124 -5.41 -0.42 10.26
C THR A 124 -5.87 -0.97 11.60
N VAL A 125 -6.84 -0.28 12.21
CA VAL A 125 -7.53 -0.77 13.40
C VAL A 125 -8.77 -1.54 12.95
N LYS A 126 -8.93 -2.76 13.45
CA LYS A 126 -10.17 -3.52 13.33
C LYS A 126 -10.97 -3.33 14.61
N VAL A 127 -12.22 -2.90 14.45
CA VAL A 127 -13.16 -2.66 15.54
C VAL A 127 -14.29 -3.68 15.51
N ASN A 128 -14.77 -4.06 16.68
CA ASN A 128 -15.94 -4.92 16.87
C ASN A 128 -17.24 -4.10 16.68
N PRO A 129 -18.41 -4.77 16.55
CA PRO A 129 -19.70 -4.07 16.45
C PRO A 129 -20.05 -3.19 17.67
N ASP A 130 -19.48 -3.50 18.83
CA ASP A 130 -19.61 -2.72 20.07
C ASP A 130 -18.69 -1.49 20.11
N GLY A 131 -17.82 -1.31 19.10
CA GLY A 131 -16.85 -0.22 19.01
C GLY A 131 -15.52 -0.48 19.69
N SER A 132 -15.34 -1.64 20.35
CA SER A 132 -14.06 -2.01 20.96
C SER A 132 -13.01 -2.39 19.91
N VAL A 133 -11.71 -2.21 20.22
CA VAL A 133 -10.63 -2.63 19.32
C VAL A 133 -10.53 -4.15 19.32
N ALA A 134 -10.83 -4.76 18.17
CA ALA A 134 -10.73 -6.19 17.95
C ALA A 134 -9.28 -6.62 17.68
N ARG A 135 -8.58 -5.89 16.80
CA ARG A 135 -7.19 -6.19 16.41
C ARG A 135 -6.52 -5.00 15.74
N LEU A 136 -5.22 -4.83 16.00
CA LEU A 136 -4.34 -3.93 15.26
C LEU A 136 -3.68 -4.69 14.10
N LYS A 137 -3.57 -4.05 12.94
CA LYS A 137 -3.04 -4.71 11.73
C LYS A 137 -2.04 -3.82 11.01
N ALA A 138 -0.86 -4.38 10.70
CA ALA A 138 0.17 -3.76 9.88
C ALA A 138 0.40 -4.60 8.61
N ARG A 139 0.72 -3.93 7.49
CA ARG A 139 0.99 -4.53 6.17
C ARG A 139 2.00 -3.70 5.39
#